data_AF-A0A497IFR8-F1
#
_entry.id   AF-A0A497IFR8-F1
#
_cell.length_a   1.000
_cell.length_b   1.000
_cell.length_c   1.000
_cell.angle_alpha   90.00
_cell.angle_beta   90.00
_cell.angle_gamma   90.00
#
_symmetry.space_group_name_H-M   'P 1'
#
loop_
_entity.id
_entity.type
_entity.pdbx_description
1 polymer ?
#
loop_
_entity_poly.entity_id
_entity_poly.type
_entity_poly.pdbx_seq_one_letter_code
_entity_poly.pdbx_strand_id
1 'polypeptide(L)'
;MIRIYKINADRKSEVKKILETPDHVENGKMVINEFARNGYEFRDASGLGLNEDAAYLYIDADESFFERNEKLIMLEGVKKLEGEEFNKIKDIFEQQSNSVAAGVGAIFGDM
;
A
#
# COMPACT_ATOMS: atom_id res chain seq x y z
N MET A 1 -1.67 9.22 -8.49
CA MET A 1 -2.21 9.99 -7.35
C MET A 1 -2.10 9.13 -6.12
N ILE A 2 -1.67 9.70 -5.00
CA ILE A 2 -1.33 8.91 -3.81
C ILE A 2 -2.50 8.89 -2.84
N ARG A 3 -2.85 7.69 -2.36
CA ARG A 3 -3.74 7.49 -1.21
C ARG A 3 -3.09 6.58 -0.19
N ILE A 4 -3.25 6.92 1.09
CA ILE A 4 -2.71 6.15 2.20
C ILE A 4 -3.84 5.75 3.13
N TYR A 5 -3.83 4.49 3.56
CA TYR A 5 -4.81 3.93 4.47
C TYR A 5 -4.12 3.38 5.70
N LYS A 6 -4.71 3.66 6.87
CA LYS A 6 -4.37 3.02 8.14
C LYS A 6 -5.29 1.83 8.36
N ILE A 7 -4.70 0.70 8.71
CA ILE A 7 -5.37 -0.60 8.84
C ILE A 7 -5.13 -1.10 10.26
N ASN A 8 -6.21 -1.36 10.98
CA ASN A 8 -6.14 -1.96 12.31
C ASN A 8 -5.47 -3.33 12.27
N ALA A 9 -4.83 -3.73 13.37
CA ALA A 9 -4.08 -4.96 13.50
C ALA A 9 -4.86 -6.23 13.10
N ASP A 10 -6.12 -6.31 13.50
CA ASP A 10 -7.03 -7.41 13.21
C ASP A 10 -7.41 -7.52 11.72
N ARG A 11 -7.30 -6.42 10.96
CA ARG A 11 -7.62 -6.37 9.52
C ARG A 11 -6.43 -6.55 8.60
N LYS A 12 -5.20 -6.53 9.13
CA LYS A 12 -3.95 -6.65 8.35
C LYS A 12 -3.97 -7.84 7.39
N SER A 13 -4.32 -9.03 7.90
CA SER A 13 -4.31 -10.27 7.12
C SER A 13 -5.37 -10.26 6.01
N GLU A 14 -6.55 -9.70 6.30
CA GLU A 14 -7.66 -9.65 5.35
C GLU A 14 -7.35 -8.69 4.19
N VAL A 15 -6.89 -7.48 4.49
CA VAL A 15 -6.48 -6.51 3.47
C VAL A 15 -5.32 -7.07 2.64
N LYS A 16 -4.32 -7.68 3.27
CA LYS A 16 -3.19 -8.27 2.55
C LYS A 16 -3.62 -9.36 1.56
N LYS A 17 -4.60 -10.20 1.93
CA LYS A 17 -5.17 -11.20 1.02
C LYS A 17 -5.81 -10.55 -0.20
N ILE A 18 -6.57 -9.47 -0.03
CA ILE A 18 -7.18 -8.73 -1.14
C ILE A 18 -6.11 -8.20 -2.10
N LEU A 19 -5.06 -7.59 -1.56
CA LEU A 19 -3.96 -7.02 -2.34
C LEU A 19 -3.18 -8.09 -3.13
N GLU A 20 -3.01 -9.28 -2.55
CA GLU A 20 -2.19 -10.37 -3.10
C GLU A 20 -2.99 -11.46 -3.83
N THR A 21 -4.32 -11.32 -3.92
CA THR A 21 -5.17 -12.32 -4.59
C THR A 21 -4.81 -12.39 -6.07
N PRO A 22 -4.45 -13.56 -6.62
CA PRO A 22 -4.12 -13.67 -8.03
C PRO A 22 -5.35 -13.42 -8.90
N ASP A 23 -5.09 -13.08 -10.16
CA ASP A 23 -6.12 -13.09 -11.21
C ASP A 23 -6.84 -14.44 -11.19
N HIS A 24 -8.16 -14.43 -11.18
CA HIS A 24 -8.96 -15.65 -11.08
C HIS A 24 -10.24 -15.55 -11.90
N VAL A 25 -10.86 -16.70 -12.16
CA VAL A 25 -12.13 -16.76 -12.89
C VAL A 25 -13.26 -16.88 -11.88
N GLU A 26 -14.18 -15.92 -11.91
CA GLU A 26 -15.41 -15.93 -11.12
C GLU A 26 -16.61 -15.84 -12.07
N ASN A 27 -17.57 -16.76 -11.94
CA ASN A 27 -18.77 -16.83 -12.79
C ASN A 27 -18.47 -16.78 -14.31
N GLY A 28 -17.39 -17.43 -14.73
CA GLY A 28 -16.96 -17.48 -16.13
C GLY A 28 -16.32 -16.19 -16.66
N LYS A 29 -16.02 -15.21 -15.79
CA LYS A 29 -15.31 -13.97 -16.14
C LYS A 29 -13.95 -13.90 -15.46
N MET A 30 -12.95 -13.39 -16.18
CA MET A 30 -11.64 -13.09 -15.59
C MET A 30 -11.76 -11.87 -14.68
N VAL A 31 -11.46 -12.05 -13.40
CA VAL A 31 -11.30 -11.00 -12.40
C VAL A 31 -9.82 -10.71 -12.29
N ILE A 32 -9.43 -9.50 -12.70
CA ILE A 32 -8.04 -9.04 -12.66
C ILE A 32 -7.80 -8.30 -11.36
N ASN A 33 -6.77 -8.70 -10.61
CA ASN A 33 -6.33 -7.92 -9.46
C ASN A 33 -5.41 -6.79 -9.93
N GLU A 34 -5.95 -5.58 -9.93
CA GLU A 34 -5.22 -4.38 -10.35
C GLU A 34 -4.20 -3.91 -9.30
N PHE A 35 -4.34 -4.29 -8.02
CA PHE A 35 -3.43 -3.86 -6.95
C PHE A 35 -2.00 -4.33 -7.22
N ALA A 36 -1.84 -5.60 -7.62
CA ALA A 36 -0.54 -6.18 -7.95
C ALA A 36 0.16 -5.50 -9.14
N ARG A 37 -0.61 -4.82 -10.01
CA ARG A 37 -0.11 -4.21 -11.26
C ARG A 37 0.23 -2.73 -11.12
N ASN A 38 -0.52 -2.00 -10.29
CA ASN A 38 -0.35 -0.55 -10.13
C ASN A 38 0.66 -0.19 -9.03
N GLY A 39 1.17 -1.18 -8.29
CA GLY A 39 2.15 -0.96 -7.23
C GLY A 39 1.48 -0.43 -5.96
N TYR A 40 1.60 -1.20 -4.89
CA TYR A 40 1.25 -0.77 -3.55
C TYR A 40 2.41 -1.06 -2.62
N GLU A 41 2.52 -0.30 -1.54
CA GLU A 41 3.40 -0.61 -0.43
C GLU A 41 2.57 -0.88 0.82
N PHE A 42 2.69 -2.09 1.35
CA PHE A 42 2.06 -2.49 2.61
C PHE A 42 3.13 -2.67 3.68
N ARG A 43 3.04 -1.91 4.77
CA ARG A 43 4.02 -1.94 5.86
C ARG A 43 3.32 -1.97 7.21
N ASP A 44 3.81 -2.78 8.13
CA ASP A 44 3.46 -2.62 9.55
C ASP A 44 4.00 -1.28 10.06
N ALA A 45 3.29 -0.68 11.01
CA ALA A 45 3.68 0.58 11.63
C ALA A 45 5.09 0.52 12.24
N SER A 46 5.47 -0.62 12.82
CA SER A 46 6.83 -0.87 13.31
C SER A 46 7.91 -0.80 12.22
N GLY A 47 7.59 -1.25 11.00
CA GLY A 47 8.46 -1.12 9.83
C GLY A 47 8.62 0.32 9.34
N LEU A 48 7.70 1.21 9.72
CA LEU A 48 7.78 2.65 9.49
C LEU A 48 8.43 3.41 10.67
N GLY A 49 8.91 2.71 11.70
CA GLY A 49 9.46 3.32 12.91
C GLY A 49 8.39 3.92 13.84
N LEU A 50 7.12 3.53 13.67
CA LEU A 50 5.99 3.97 14.49
C LEU A 50 5.68 2.91 15.56
N ASN A 51 5.39 3.38 16.77
CA ASN A 51 5.10 2.49 17.91
C ASN A 51 3.58 2.38 18.12
N GLU A 52 2.89 1.74 17.19
CA GLU A 52 1.46 1.47 17.24
C GLU A 52 1.13 0.13 16.58
N ASP A 53 0.03 -0.48 16.99
CA ASP A 53 -0.42 -1.74 16.40
C ASP A 53 -1.36 -1.49 15.22
N ALA A 54 -0.77 -1.07 14.11
CA ALA A 54 -1.45 -0.82 12.84
C ALA A 54 -0.56 -1.23 11.66
N ALA A 55 -1.15 -1.28 10.47
CA ALA A 55 -0.43 -1.30 9.21
C ALA A 55 -0.86 -0.11 8.36
N TYR A 56 0.00 0.24 7.41
CA TYR A 56 -0.22 1.30 6.45
C TYR A 56 -0.11 0.75 5.04
N LEU A 57 -1.05 1.17 4.20
CA LEU A 57 -1.11 0.86 2.79
C LEU A 57 -0.97 2.15 2.00
N TYR A 58 0.12 2.24 1.25
CA TYR A 58 0.40 3.33 0.31
C TYR A 58 0.09 2.84 -1.11
N ILE A 59 -0.70 3.60 -1.85
CA ILE A 59 -1.03 3.30 -3.25
C ILE A 59 -0.82 4.56 -4.08
N ASP A 60 0.01 4.47 -5.13
CA ASP A 60 0.10 5.49 -6.15
C ASP A 60 -0.49 4.97 -7.46
N ALA A 61 -1.70 5.43 -7.78
CA ALA A 61 -2.45 4.98 -8.96
C ALA A 61 -3.30 6.13 -9.53
N ASP A 62 -3.90 5.94 -10.70
CA ASP A 62 -4.83 6.93 -11.25
C ASP A 62 -6.18 6.95 -10.51
N GLU A 63 -7.01 7.96 -10.78
CA GLU A 63 -8.32 8.08 -10.15
C GLU A 63 -9.25 6.90 -10.49
N SER A 64 -9.21 6.45 -11.74
CA SER A 64 -10.02 5.35 -12.24
C SER A 64 -9.72 4.02 -11.53
N PHE A 65 -8.47 3.79 -11.12
CA PHE A 65 -8.09 2.68 -10.27
C PHE A 65 -8.83 2.70 -8.94
N PHE A 66 -8.87 3.86 -8.27
CA PHE A 66 -9.54 4.00 -6.98
C PHE A 66 -11.06 3.81 -7.10
N GLU A 67 -11.69 4.37 -8.13
CA GLU A 67 -13.13 4.16 -8.39
C GLU A 67 -13.52 2.68 -8.49
N ARG A 68 -12.66 1.86 -9.09
CA ARG A 68 -12.90 0.42 -9.26
C ARG A 68 -12.53 -0.40 -8.02
N ASN A 69 -11.42 -0.07 -7.37
CA ASN A 69 -10.74 -0.96 -6.43
C ASN A 69 -10.82 -0.51 -4.97
N GLU A 70 -11.01 0.78 -4.65
CA GLU A 70 -10.95 1.29 -3.27
C GLU A 70 -11.97 0.61 -2.35
N LYS A 71 -13.17 0.32 -2.85
CA LYS A 71 -14.21 -0.41 -2.11
C LYS A 71 -13.80 -1.80 -1.64
N LEU A 72 -12.81 -2.44 -2.29
CA LEU A 72 -12.35 -3.79 -1.92
C LEU A 72 -11.56 -3.76 -0.62
N ILE A 73 -10.87 -2.65 -0.33
CA ILE A 73 -10.01 -2.49 0.84
C ILE A 73 -10.65 -1.65 1.95
N MET A 74 -11.71 -0.89 1.66
CA MET A 74 -12.44 -0.07 2.63
C MET A 74 -13.36 -0.91 3.53
N LEU A 75 -12.76 -1.81 4.30
CA LEU A 75 -13.41 -2.63 5.31
C LEU A 75 -13.51 -1.89 6.65
N GLU A 76 -14.34 -2.39 7.56
CA GLU A 76 -14.37 -1.89 8.94
C GLU A 76 -12.99 -2.06 9.59
N GLY A 77 -12.40 -0.97 10.10
CA GLY A 77 -11.03 -0.95 10.62
C GLY A 77 -9.98 -0.51 9.59
N VAL A 78 -10.39 -0.11 8.40
CA VAL A 78 -9.55 0.59 7.41
C VAL A 78 -9.99 2.04 7.29
N LYS A 79 -9.06 2.97 7.48
CA LYS A 79 -9.30 4.41 7.43
C LYS A 79 -8.37 5.06 6.42
N LYS A 80 -8.92 5.78 5.45
CA LYS A 80 -8.15 6.68 4.59
C LYS A 80 -7.57 7.83 5.43
N LEU A 81 -6.27 8.06 5.28
CA LEU A 81 -5.57 9.16 5.94
C LEU A 81 -5.73 10.45 5.13
N GLU A 82 -5.87 11.56 5.85
CA GLU A 82 -5.97 12.90 5.29
C GLU A 82 -5.20 13.88 6.19
N GLY A 83 -4.85 15.05 5.66
CA GLY A 83 -4.19 16.12 6.42
C GLY A 83 -2.77 15.78 6.89
N GLU A 84 -2.45 16.16 8.13
CA GLU A 84 -1.11 16.03 8.70
C GLU A 84 -0.66 14.58 8.85
N GLU A 85 -1.56 13.68 9.25
CA GLU A 85 -1.27 12.24 9.37
C GLU A 85 -0.90 11.65 8.00
N PHE A 86 -1.63 12.01 6.94
CA PHE A 86 -1.30 11.60 5.57
C PHE A 86 0.11 12.04 5.16
N ASN A 87 0.43 13.33 5.31
CA ASN A 87 1.73 13.87 4.90
C ASN A 87 2.89 13.20 5.65
N LYS A 88 2.75 13.03 6.97
CA LYS A 88 3.75 12.36 7.79
C LYS A 88 4.03 10.94 7.31
N ILE A 89 2.99 10.15 7.06
CA ILE A 89 3.15 8.76 6.63
C ILE A 89 3.69 8.70 5.21
N LYS A 90 3.20 9.55 4.30
CA LYS A 90 3.69 9.68 2.93
C LYS A 90 5.20 9.92 2.91
N ASP A 91 5.68 10.89 3.68
CA ASP A 91 7.09 11.23 3.74
C ASP A 91 7.94 10.05 4.21
N ILE A 92 7.47 9.26 5.17
CA ILE A 92 8.19 8.05 5.63
C ILE A 92 8.29 7.03 4.50
N PHE A 93 7.19 6.74 3.78
CA PHE A 93 7.21 5.81 2.64
C PHE A 93 8.18 6.29 1.55
N GLU A 94 8.08 7.55 1.13
CA GLU A 94 8.93 8.11 0.08
C GLU A 94 10.41 8.16 0.50
N GLN A 95 10.72 8.46 1.76
CA GLN A 95 12.09 8.41 2.28
C GLN A 95 12.67 6.99 2.31
N GLN A 96 11.87 6.00 2.70
CA GLN A 96 12.31 4.60 2.68
C GLN A 96 12.56 4.11 1.25
N SER A 97 11.66 4.43 0.31
CA SER A 97 11.81 4.06 -1.10
C SER A 97 13.00 4.76 -1.78
N ASN A 98 13.24 6.03 -1.47
CA ASN A 98 14.42 6.77 -1.96
C ASN A 98 15.74 6.28 -1.35
N SER A 99 15.75 5.88 -0.08
CA SER A 99 16.95 5.35 0.59
C SER A 99 17.39 4.01 -0.02
N VAL A 100 16.44 3.19 -0.48
CA VAL A 100 16.74 1.95 -1.23
C VAL A 100 17.32 2.25 -2.61
N ALA A 101 16.77 3.22 -3.35
CA ALA A 101 17.31 3.64 -4.64
C ALA A 101 18.74 4.20 -4.54
N ALA A 102 19.02 4.99 -3.49
CA ALA A 102 20.36 5.52 -3.22
C ALA A 102 21.35 4.43 -2.75
N GLY A 103 20.88 3.42 -2.00
CA GLY A 103 21.70 2.30 -1.53
C GLY A 103 22.14 1.32 -2.63
N VAL A 104 21.32 1.14 -3.68
CA VAL A 104 21.69 0.30 -4.84
C VAL A 104 22.62 1.04 -5.81
N GLY A 105 22.45 2.36 -5.98
CA GLY A 105 23.36 3.18 -6.79
C GLY A 105 24.79 3.25 -6.25
N ALA A 106 24.96 3.20 -4.92
CA ALA A 106 26.28 3.22 -4.28
C ALA A 106 27.02 1.86 -4.32
N ILE A 107 26.31 0.74 -4.52
CA ILE A 107 26.93 -0.60 -4.56
C ILE A 107 27.31 -1.05 -5.98
N PHE A 108 26.68 -0.48 -7.03
CA PHE A 108 27.00 -0.78 -8.44
C PHE A 108 27.77 0.35 -9.16
N GLY A 109 28.20 1.40 -8.44
CA GLY A 109 28.85 2.58 -9.01
C GLY A 109 30.39 2.59 -8.95
N ASP A 110 31.02 1.64 -8.26
CA ASP A 110 32.49 1.47 -8.22
C ASP A 110 32.85 0.02 -8.59
N MET A 111 32.84 -0.29 -9.89
CA MET A 111 33.62 -1.37 -10.48
C MET A 111 33.93 -1.10 -11.95
#